data_AF-A0AAE0RS44-F1
#
_entry.id   AF-A0AAE0RS44-F1
#
_cell.length_a   1.000
_cell.length_b   1.000
_cell.length_c   1.000
_cell.angle_alpha   90.00
_cell.angle_beta   90.00
_cell.angle_gamma   90.00
#
_symmetry.space_group_name_H-M   'P 1'
#
loop_
_entity.id
_entity.type
_entity.pdbx_description
1 polymer ?
#
loop_
_entity_poly.entity_id
_entity_poly.type
_entity_poly.pdbx_seq_one_letter_code
_entity_poly.pdbx_strand_id
1 'polypeptide(L)'
;MMQITPVLKPDIVSNSSLPALCVMLFLRDDNIYRSERITLCKKYFEKPPWRFHHSETYSDCSTKICPCLPPDFYYTTEKRPLWALRQVHYGKEHIRILLFTKSQTWEHMIRFYKHILTTDAELIRNDFCLFTVHSDIHFDIQFALKRLKDDKNPKILSCTTLHVRIRDIGQVLPGLCKACEPMAGNKWVTTDHDGNTVVLESMGLVDMSSVPVSKPSLSTEMECEDIFYV
;
A
#
# COMPACT_ATOMS: atom_id res chain seq x y z
N MET A 1 49.95 5.89 9.82
CA MET A 1 48.81 5.00 10.13
C MET A 1 47.61 5.53 9.37
N MET A 2 47.30 4.94 8.23
CA MET A 2 46.35 5.48 7.25
C MET A 2 44.99 4.82 7.47
N GLN A 3 44.05 5.52 8.10
CA GLN A 3 42.66 5.08 8.18
C GLN A 3 41.93 5.56 6.94
N ILE A 4 41.58 4.62 6.07
CA ILE A 4 40.68 4.85 4.95
C ILE A 4 39.27 4.82 5.51
N THR A 5 38.67 5.99 5.68
CA THR A 5 37.23 6.13 5.90
C THR A 5 36.53 5.81 4.57
N PRO A 6 35.55 4.90 4.52
CA PRO A 6 34.72 4.79 3.34
C PRO A 6 33.81 6.02 3.31
N VAL A 7 34.17 7.00 2.47
CA VAL A 7 33.20 7.97 1.96
C VAL A 7 32.27 7.17 1.05
N LEU A 8 31.11 6.78 1.58
CA LEU A 8 29.99 6.38 0.73
C LEU A 8 29.64 7.60 -0.12
N LYS A 9 30.25 7.68 -1.32
CA LYS A 9 29.68 8.48 -2.39
C LYS A 9 28.24 7.98 -2.58
N PRO A 10 27.26 8.87 -2.83
CA PRO A 10 25.98 8.41 -3.27
C PRO A 10 26.25 7.66 -4.58
N ASP A 11 26.14 6.34 -4.53
CA ASP A 11 25.94 5.59 -5.74
C ASP A 11 24.79 6.29 -6.46
N ILE A 12 25.05 6.69 -7.69
CA ILE A 12 24.02 7.10 -8.63
C ILE A 12 23.11 5.87 -8.72
N VAL A 13 22.08 5.84 -7.87
CA VAL A 13 21.19 4.70 -7.76
C VAL A 13 20.49 4.60 -9.10
N SER A 14 20.90 3.57 -9.84
CA SER A 14 20.23 3.00 -10.99
C SER A 14 18.72 3.17 -10.84
N ASN A 15 18.06 3.65 -11.89
CA ASN A 15 16.61 3.82 -12.10
C ASN A 15 15.74 2.74 -11.39
N SER A 16 15.66 2.78 -10.05
CA SER A 16 15.05 1.73 -9.25
C SER A 16 13.57 2.03 -9.24
N SER A 17 12.83 1.30 -10.06
CA SER A 17 11.38 1.43 -10.16
C SER A 17 10.75 1.31 -8.77
N LEU A 18 9.98 2.32 -8.36
CA LEU A 18 9.31 2.36 -7.07
C LEU A 18 8.26 1.23 -7.01
N PRO A 19 8.25 0.35 -6.00
CA PRO A 19 7.17 -0.62 -5.79
C PRO A 19 5.79 0.03 -5.76
N ALA A 20 4.78 -0.64 -6.30
CA ALA A 20 3.42 -0.12 -6.31
C ALA A 20 2.82 0.03 -4.91
N LEU A 21 3.21 -0.82 -3.94
CA LEU A 21 2.63 -0.82 -2.60
C LEU A 21 3.64 -0.49 -1.50
N CYS A 22 3.16 0.23 -0.50
CA CYS A 22 3.86 0.48 0.76
C CYS A 22 2.92 0.30 1.96
N VAL A 23 3.42 -0.31 3.02
CA VAL A 23 2.78 -0.35 4.34
C VAL A 23 3.46 0.67 5.23
N MET A 24 2.71 1.69 5.62
CA MET A 24 3.20 2.75 6.50
C MET A 24 2.62 2.58 7.90
N LEU A 25 3.48 2.57 8.90
CA LEU A 25 3.10 2.55 10.31
C LEU A 25 3.19 3.96 10.88
N PHE A 26 2.09 4.47 11.43
CA PHE A 26 2.03 5.76 12.11
C PHE A 26 1.91 5.52 13.60
N LEU A 27 3.02 5.67 14.32
CA LEU A 27 3.11 5.42 15.76
C LEU A 27 3.09 6.74 16.53
N ARG A 28 2.38 6.75 17.64
CA ARG A 28 2.27 7.93 18.50
C ARG A 28 3.49 8.04 19.41
N ASP A 29 3.98 9.26 19.58
CA ASP A 29 5.05 9.57 20.54
C ASP A 29 4.42 10.10 21.83
N ASP A 30 4.21 9.19 22.79
CA ASP A 30 3.71 9.54 24.12
C ASP A 30 4.86 10.17 24.93
N ASN A 31 4.86 11.50 25.02
CA ASN A 31 5.92 12.28 25.64
C ASN A 31 6.07 12.00 27.15
N ILE A 32 7.29 11.60 27.55
CA ILE A 32 8.13 12.11 28.67
C ILE A 32 9.52 11.43 28.59
N TYR A 33 9.58 10.23 28.00
CA TYR A 33 10.83 9.57 27.59
C TYR A 33 10.73 9.21 26.11
N ARG A 34 11.49 9.91 25.26
CA ARG A 34 11.70 9.66 23.81
C ARG A 34 11.22 8.26 23.38
N SER A 35 10.12 8.14 22.59
CA SER A 35 9.47 6.84 22.31
C SER A 35 10.46 5.75 21.93
N GLU A 36 10.75 4.87 22.89
CA GLU A 36 11.60 3.70 22.70
C GLU A 36 11.02 2.81 21.61
N ARG A 37 9.68 2.79 21.44
CA ARG A 37 8.98 2.03 20.40
C ARG A 37 9.42 2.43 19.00
N ILE A 38 9.37 3.73 18.67
CA ILE A 38 9.78 4.21 17.34
C ILE A 38 11.26 3.90 17.09
N THR A 39 12.10 4.15 18.10
CA THR A 39 13.55 3.88 18.01
C THR A 39 13.83 2.39 17.84
N LEU A 40 13.12 1.52 18.55
CA LEU A 40 13.24 0.08 18.46
C LEU A 40 12.79 -0.43 17.08
N CYS A 41 11.66 0.06 16.58
CA CYS A 41 11.18 -0.27 15.23
C CYS A 41 12.19 0.16 14.16
N LYS A 42 12.80 1.35 14.27
CA LYS A 42 13.88 1.77 13.34
C LYS A 42 15.07 0.81 13.39
N LYS A 43 15.55 0.48 14.59
CA LYS A 43 16.63 -0.51 14.77
C LYS A 43 16.29 -1.90 14.24
N TYR A 44 15.01 -2.25 14.18
CA TYR A 44 14.55 -3.51 13.58
C TYR A 44 14.63 -3.46 12.05
N PHE A 45 14.19 -2.37 11.43
CA PHE A 45 14.31 -2.15 9.98
C PHE A 45 15.76 -1.97 9.49
N GLU A 46 16.67 -1.57 10.38
CA GLU A 46 18.11 -1.47 10.08
C GLU A 46 18.83 -2.84 10.05
N LYS A 47 18.13 -3.94 10.37
CA LYS A 47 18.71 -5.29 10.44
C LYS A 47 18.14 -6.23 9.37
N PRO A 48 18.92 -7.21 8.90
CA PRO A 48 18.41 -8.26 8.02
C PRO A 48 17.16 -8.95 8.61
N PRO A 49 16.16 -9.32 7.78
CA PRO A 49 16.20 -9.32 6.31
C PRO A 49 15.88 -7.96 5.65
N TRP A 50 15.65 -6.91 6.43
CA TRP A 50 15.32 -5.59 5.90
C TRP A 50 16.49 -4.90 5.22
N ARG A 51 16.17 -4.16 4.17
CA ARG A 51 17.10 -3.35 3.38
C ARG A 51 16.53 -1.96 3.22
N PHE A 52 17.37 -0.95 3.38
CA PHE A 52 17.02 0.43 3.09
C PHE A 52 16.78 0.60 1.57
N HIS A 53 15.70 1.29 1.21
CA HIS A 53 15.37 1.63 -0.18
C HIS A 53 15.71 3.08 -0.49
N HIS A 54 15.08 4.02 0.22
CA HIS A 54 15.27 5.46 0.04
C HIS A 54 14.64 6.23 1.21
N SER A 55 15.05 7.49 1.38
CA SER A 55 14.31 8.45 2.18
C SER A 55 13.54 9.37 1.25
N GLU A 56 12.31 9.74 1.61
CA GLU A 56 11.60 10.77 0.86
C GLU A 56 12.33 12.11 0.97
N THR A 57 12.52 12.83 -0.13
CA THR A 57 13.01 14.21 -0.06
C THR A 57 11.81 15.14 0.00
N TYR A 58 11.83 16.16 0.87
CA TYR A 58 10.85 17.25 0.84
C TYR A 58 10.97 18.02 -0.48
N SER A 59 10.30 17.59 -1.55
CA SER A 59 10.23 18.39 -2.77
C SER A 59 9.07 19.38 -2.77
N ASP A 60 8.03 19.17 -1.93
CA ASP A 60 6.78 19.95 -2.04
C ASP A 60 6.05 20.26 -0.72
N CYS A 61 6.69 20.11 0.45
CA CYS A 61 6.05 20.45 1.71
C CYS A 61 6.33 21.92 2.08
N SER A 62 5.47 22.83 1.63
CA SER A 62 5.48 24.25 2.06
C SER A 62 5.02 24.45 3.51
N THR A 63 4.61 23.38 4.21
CA THR A 63 4.17 23.45 5.60
C THR A 63 5.31 23.11 6.56
N LYS A 64 5.96 24.17 7.05
CA LYS A 64 6.98 24.17 8.11
C LYS A 64 6.45 23.75 9.51
N ILE A 65 5.45 22.87 9.61
CA ILE A 65 4.74 22.58 10.87
C ILE A 65 4.81 21.08 11.25
N CYS A 66 5.81 20.33 10.78
CA CYS A 66 6.16 19.06 11.42
C CYS A 66 7.68 18.85 11.34
N PRO A 67 8.40 18.85 12.48
CA PRO A 67 9.82 18.51 12.55
C PRO A 67 10.07 16.99 12.42
N CYS A 68 9.14 16.27 11.78
CA CYS A 68 9.24 14.84 11.59
C CYS A 68 10.11 14.55 10.36
N LEU A 69 11.35 14.06 10.55
CA LEU A 69 12.24 13.61 9.49
C LEU A 69 11.47 12.83 8.40
N PRO A 70 11.81 12.94 7.10
CA PRO A 70 11.17 12.17 6.05
C PRO A 70 11.16 10.65 6.34
N PRO A 71 10.22 9.88 5.74
CA PRO A 71 10.12 8.47 6.06
C PRO A 71 11.27 7.78 5.34
N ASP A 72 11.97 6.95 6.08
CA ASP A 72 12.81 5.95 5.46
C ASP A 72 11.94 4.78 5.02
N PHE A 73 12.11 4.35 3.78
CA PHE A 73 11.45 3.19 3.23
C PHE A 73 12.40 2.00 3.24
N TYR A 74 11.88 0.86 3.66
CA TYR A 74 12.58 -0.41 3.77
C TYR A 74 11.83 -1.50 3.01
N TYR A 75 12.50 -2.58 2.67
CA TYR A 75 11.90 -3.74 2.02
C TYR A 75 12.68 -5.00 2.39
N THR A 76 12.04 -6.16 2.26
CA THR A 76 12.71 -7.47 2.44
C THR A 76 13.13 -8.06 1.09
N THR A 77 12.29 -7.92 0.07
CA THR A 77 12.54 -8.37 -1.30
C THR A 77 11.88 -7.41 -2.29
N GLU A 78 12.40 -7.32 -3.52
CA GLU A 78 11.81 -6.44 -4.56
C GLU A 78 10.43 -6.87 -5.05
N LYS A 79 9.96 -8.05 -4.63
CA LYS A 79 8.64 -8.60 -4.98
C LYS A 79 7.57 -8.29 -3.92
N ARG A 80 7.96 -7.66 -2.81
CA ARG A 80 7.11 -7.36 -1.64
C ARG A 80 7.01 -5.84 -1.43
N PRO A 81 6.04 -5.37 -0.63
CA PRO A 81 5.81 -3.94 -0.44
C PRO A 81 6.98 -3.26 0.25
N LEU A 82 7.06 -1.95 0.06
CA LEU A 82 7.85 -1.10 0.94
C LEU A 82 7.21 -1.06 2.34
N TRP A 83 8.03 -0.76 3.33
CA TRP A 83 7.63 -0.51 4.70
C TRP A 83 8.21 0.83 5.13
N ALA A 84 7.39 1.65 5.77
CA ALA A 84 7.85 2.93 6.31
C ALA A 84 7.30 3.15 7.70
N LEU A 85 8.06 3.89 8.50
CA LEU A 85 7.67 4.30 9.84
C LEU A 85 7.53 5.81 9.91
N ARG A 86 6.41 6.26 10.46
CA ARG A 86 6.09 7.66 10.71
C ARG A 86 5.73 7.86 12.17
N GLN A 87 6.20 8.99 12.69
CA GLN A 87 5.80 9.47 13.99
C GLN A 87 4.58 10.40 13.83
N VAL A 88 3.59 10.24 14.70
CA VAL A 88 2.48 11.19 14.86
C VAL A 88 2.50 11.80 16.25
N HIS A 89 2.27 13.12 16.31
CA HIS A 89 2.25 13.87 17.57
C HIS A 89 0.89 13.85 18.27
N TYR A 90 -0.18 13.65 17.50
CA TYR A 90 -1.57 13.63 17.95
C TYR A 90 -2.36 12.62 17.11
N GLY A 91 -3.49 12.17 17.66
CA GLY A 91 -4.43 11.28 16.99
C GLY A 91 -4.22 9.82 17.33
N LYS A 92 -4.95 8.95 16.63
CA LYS A 92 -4.81 7.50 16.74
C LYS A 92 -3.57 7.03 15.98
N GLU A 93 -2.95 5.95 16.49
CA GLU A 93 -2.01 5.19 15.67
C GLU A 93 -2.75 4.65 14.46
N HIS A 94 -2.07 4.52 13.32
CA HIS A 94 -2.73 3.97 12.15
C HIS A 94 -1.77 3.24 11.23
N ILE A 95 -2.32 2.23 10.56
CA ILE A 95 -1.64 1.51 9.48
C ILE A 95 -2.21 2.08 8.18
N ARG A 96 -1.33 2.54 7.30
CA ARG A 96 -1.72 3.01 5.98
C ARG A 96 -1.13 2.13 4.90
N ILE A 97 -2.02 1.51 4.14
CA ILE A 97 -1.68 0.83 2.89
C ILE A 97 -1.68 1.90 1.81
N LEU A 98 -0.48 2.25 1.32
CA LEU A 98 -0.25 3.28 0.33
C LEU A 98 0.03 2.64 -1.03
N LEU A 99 -0.83 2.90 -2.00
CA LEU A 99 -0.65 2.50 -3.39
C LEU A 99 -0.14 3.68 -4.22
N PHE A 100 1.04 3.53 -4.81
CA PHE A 100 1.57 4.47 -5.78
C PHE A 100 0.93 4.24 -7.14
N THR A 101 0.49 5.31 -7.78
CA THR A 101 -0.28 5.24 -9.02
C THR A 101 0.35 6.07 -10.12
N LYS A 102 0.11 5.68 -11.38
CA LYS A 102 0.55 6.44 -12.55
C LYS A 102 -0.25 7.73 -12.66
N SER A 103 0.38 8.78 -13.16
CA SER A 103 -0.29 10.06 -13.39
C SER A 103 -1.46 9.94 -14.37
N GLN A 104 -1.28 9.14 -15.44
CA GLN A 104 -2.26 8.97 -16.51
C GLN A 104 -3.53 8.22 -16.06
N THR A 105 -3.45 7.43 -14.99
CA THR A 105 -4.57 6.60 -14.48
C THR A 105 -5.18 7.16 -13.19
N TRP A 106 -4.66 8.28 -12.67
CA TRP A 106 -5.02 8.84 -11.35
C TRP A 106 -6.52 8.89 -11.06
N GLU A 107 -7.29 9.53 -11.93
CA GLU A 107 -8.74 9.69 -11.77
C GLU A 107 -9.47 8.35 -11.82
N HIS A 108 -9.01 7.43 -12.66
CA HIS A 108 -9.59 6.09 -12.77
C HIS A 108 -9.27 5.25 -11.53
N MET A 109 -8.07 5.38 -10.97
CA MET A 109 -7.67 4.71 -9.72
C MET A 109 -8.51 5.18 -8.54
N ILE A 110 -8.74 6.50 -8.40
CA ILE A 110 -9.63 7.02 -7.34
C ILE A 110 -11.03 6.43 -7.48
N ARG A 111 -11.61 6.48 -8.69
CA ARG A 111 -12.97 5.95 -8.94
C ARG A 111 -13.06 4.45 -8.67
N PHE A 112 -12.07 3.69 -9.11
CA PHE A 112 -12.00 2.25 -8.88
C PHE A 112 -11.96 1.91 -7.39
N TYR A 113 -11.02 2.48 -6.63
CA TYR A 113 -10.88 2.18 -5.20
C TYR A 113 -12.05 2.70 -4.37
N LYS A 114 -12.59 3.88 -4.71
CA LYS A 114 -13.83 4.38 -4.10
C LYS A 114 -14.99 3.40 -4.29
N HIS A 115 -15.12 2.84 -5.49
CA HIS A 115 -16.18 1.89 -5.83
C HIS A 115 -16.05 0.58 -5.06
N ILE A 116 -14.87 -0.06 -5.06
CA ILE A 116 -14.69 -1.36 -4.39
C ILE A 116 -14.66 -1.26 -2.86
N LEU A 117 -14.16 -0.13 -2.30
CA LEU A 117 -14.18 0.10 -0.84
C LEU A 117 -15.56 0.53 -0.34
N THR A 118 -16.49 0.87 -1.24
CA THR A 118 -17.84 1.37 -0.91
C THR A 118 -17.83 2.53 0.11
N THR A 119 -16.77 3.34 0.06
CA THR A 119 -16.46 4.39 1.06
C THR A 119 -15.98 5.63 0.33
N ASP A 120 -16.48 6.80 0.73
CA ASP A 120 -16.00 8.08 0.23
C ASP A 120 -14.59 8.38 0.74
N ALA A 121 -13.78 9.04 -0.09
CA ALA A 121 -12.46 9.48 0.33
C ALA A 121 -12.58 10.59 1.39
N GLU A 122 -11.86 10.44 2.49
CA GLU A 122 -11.75 11.44 3.56
C GLU A 122 -10.96 12.67 3.10
N LEU A 123 -9.96 12.46 2.24
CA LEU A 123 -9.13 13.52 1.68
C LEU A 123 -8.84 13.23 0.21
N ILE A 124 -9.08 14.22 -0.66
CA ILE A 124 -8.66 14.20 -2.06
C ILE A 124 -7.86 15.46 -2.35
N ARG A 125 -6.64 15.27 -2.88
CA ARG A 125 -5.74 16.28 -3.40
C ARG A 125 -5.30 15.87 -4.81
N ASN A 126 -4.59 16.76 -5.50
CA ASN A 126 -4.12 16.51 -6.87
C ASN A 126 -3.20 15.29 -6.98
N ASP A 127 -2.49 14.92 -5.91
CA ASP A 127 -1.50 13.85 -5.88
C ASP A 127 -1.72 12.83 -4.76
N PHE A 128 -2.79 12.97 -3.97
CA PHE A 128 -3.04 12.14 -2.80
C PHE A 128 -4.53 11.94 -2.56
N CYS A 129 -4.95 10.70 -2.27
CA CYS A 129 -6.31 10.34 -1.93
C CYS A 129 -6.29 9.40 -0.74
N LEU A 130 -7.16 9.60 0.25
CA LEU A 130 -7.20 8.84 1.51
C LEU A 130 -8.59 8.30 1.80
N PHE A 131 -8.65 7.05 2.19
CA PHE A 131 -9.83 6.35 2.68
C PHE A 131 -9.51 5.78 4.06
N THR A 132 -10.39 5.96 5.03
CA THR A 132 -10.33 5.23 6.30
C THR A 132 -11.25 4.03 6.18
N VAL A 133 -10.66 2.83 6.07
CA VAL A 133 -11.37 1.56 5.79
C VAL A 133 -11.77 0.83 7.06
N HIS A 134 -11.04 1.09 8.16
CA HIS A 134 -11.40 0.63 9.49
C HIS A 134 -11.02 1.68 10.53
N SER A 135 -11.83 1.83 11.56
CA SER A 135 -11.53 2.70 12.70
C SER A 135 -12.10 2.07 13.96
N ASP A 136 -11.26 1.93 14.98
CA ASP A 136 -11.67 1.53 16.34
C ASP A 136 -11.16 2.52 17.40
N ILE A 137 -11.25 2.18 18.68
CA ILE A 137 -10.83 3.08 19.77
C ILE A 137 -9.30 3.24 19.87
N HIS A 138 -8.52 2.34 19.29
CA HIS A 138 -7.07 2.25 19.43
C HIS A 138 -6.33 2.67 18.16
N PHE A 139 -6.80 2.25 16.99
CA PHE A 139 -6.14 2.49 15.72
C PHE A 139 -7.11 2.65 14.55
N ASP A 140 -6.57 3.22 13.47
CA ASP A 140 -7.23 3.26 12.17
C ASP A 140 -6.46 2.43 11.14
N ILE A 141 -7.19 1.80 10.21
CA ILE A 141 -6.63 1.26 8.98
C ILE A 141 -7.05 2.19 7.85
N GLN A 142 -6.05 2.65 7.11
CA GLN A 142 -6.22 3.58 6.02
C GLN A 142 -5.73 2.96 4.72
N PHE A 143 -6.45 3.24 3.65
CA PHE A 143 -6.01 3.00 2.29
C PHE A 143 -5.77 4.34 1.61
N ALA A 144 -4.63 4.51 0.95
CA ALA A 144 -4.28 5.75 0.30
C ALA A 144 -3.72 5.52 -1.10
N LEU A 145 -4.01 6.45 -1.98
CA LEU A 145 -3.41 6.54 -3.30
C LEU A 145 -2.44 7.73 -3.32
N LYS A 146 -1.27 7.55 -3.93
CA LYS A 146 -0.33 8.64 -4.20
C LYS A 146 0.09 8.65 -5.66
N ARG A 147 -0.24 9.74 -6.34
CA ARG A 147 0.11 9.94 -7.75
C ARG A 147 1.61 10.16 -7.88
N LEU A 148 2.25 9.38 -8.74
CA LEU A 148 3.64 9.63 -9.13
C LEU A 148 3.72 10.76 -10.17
N LYS A 149 4.92 11.34 -10.29
CA LYS A 149 5.24 12.28 -11.37
C LYS A 149 5.16 11.58 -12.73
N ASP A 150 4.89 12.33 -13.79
CA ASP A 150 4.59 11.80 -15.13
C ASP A 150 5.67 10.89 -15.73
N ASP A 151 6.91 11.04 -15.27
CA ASP A 151 8.10 10.29 -15.68
C ASP A 151 8.28 8.95 -14.94
N LYS A 152 7.43 8.65 -13.95
CA LYS A 152 7.59 7.49 -13.07
C LYS A 152 6.40 6.56 -13.11
N ASN A 153 6.69 5.27 -13.24
CA ASN A 153 5.71 4.20 -13.17
C ASN A 153 5.99 3.30 -11.96
N PRO A 154 4.96 2.94 -11.18
CA PRO A 154 5.11 1.98 -10.10
C PRO A 154 5.35 0.57 -10.65
N LYS A 155 6.21 -0.21 -9.98
CA LYS A 155 6.46 -1.63 -10.27
C LYS A 155 5.41 -2.49 -9.58
N ILE A 156 4.66 -3.24 -10.37
CA ILE A 156 3.70 -4.23 -9.87
C ILE A 156 4.46 -5.31 -9.07
N LEU A 157 3.91 -5.67 -7.93
CA LEU A 157 4.49 -6.65 -7.01
C LEU A 157 3.93 -8.05 -7.33
N SER A 158 4.82 -9.04 -7.48
CA SER A 158 4.43 -10.41 -7.84
C SER A 158 4.08 -11.30 -6.64
N CYS A 159 4.46 -10.90 -5.42
CA CYS A 159 4.18 -11.64 -4.19
C CYS A 159 3.22 -10.86 -3.27
N THR A 160 2.39 -9.99 -3.85
CA THR A 160 1.50 -9.10 -3.10
C THR A 160 0.20 -8.95 -3.84
N THR A 161 -0.88 -9.12 -3.11
CA THR A 161 -2.23 -8.96 -3.63
C THR A 161 -3.05 -8.14 -2.66
N LEU A 162 -3.83 -7.20 -3.20
CA LEU A 162 -4.76 -6.41 -2.40
C LEU A 162 -6.02 -7.23 -2.18
N HIS A 163 -6.36 -7.50 -0.92
CA HIS A 163 -7.55 -8.25 -0.57
C HIS A 163 -8.57 -7.31 0.06
N VAL A 164 -9.68 -7.10 -0.63
CA VAL A 164 -10.73 -6.16 -0.23
C VAL A 164 -11.99 -6.93 0.11
N ARG A 165 -12.49 -6.70 1.33
CA ARG A 165 -13.76 -7.28 1.77
C ARG A 165 -14.92 -6.41 1.29
N ILE A 166 -15.85 -7.01 0.58
CA ILE A 166 -17.03 -6.34 0.03
C ILE A 166 -18.32 -6.96 0.58
N ARG A 167 -19.41 -6.19 0.61
CA ARG A 167 -20.70 -6.73 1.07
C ARG A 167 -21.27 -7.73 0.07
N ASP A 168 -21.34 -7.32 -1.20
CA ASP A 168 -21.97 -8.05 -2.28
C ASP A 168 -21.23 -7.78 -3.59
N ILE A 169 -20.84 -8.85 -4.28
CA ILE A 169 -20.21 -8.78 -5.60
C ILE A 169 -21.14 -8.14 -6.65
N GLY A 170 -22.45 -8.33 -6.54
CA GLY A 170 -23.44 -7.79 -7.49
C GLY A 170 -23.49 -6.26 -7.52
N GLN A 171 -23.14 -5.60 -6.41
CA GLN A 171 -23.05 -4.14 -6.33
C GLN A 171 -21.73 -3.62 -6.92
N VAL A 172 -20.69 -4.46 -6.90
CA VAL A 172 -19.34 -4.06 -7.35
C VAL A 172 -19.16 -4.30 -8.85
N LEU A 173 -19.65 -5.42 -9.40
CA LEU A 173 -19.46 -5.79 -10.81
C LEU A 173 -19.80 -4.68 -11.83
N PRO A 174 -20.91 -3.91 -11.71
CA PRO A 174 -21.28 -2.92 -12.71
C PRO A 174 -20.28 -1.75 -12.85
N GLY A 175 -19.46 -1.50 -11.82
CA GLY A 175 -18.49 -0.40 -11.81
C GLY A 175 -17.06 -0.81 -12.12
N LEU A 176 -16.79 -2.10 -12.34
CA LEU A 176 -15.46 -2.59 -12.69
C LEU A 176 -15.18 -2.39 -14.19
N CYS A 177 -14.06 -1.75 -14.50
CA CYS A 177 -13.65 -1.56 -15.90
C CYS A 177 -13.03 -2.80 -16.54
N LYS A 178 -12.56 -3.76 -15.73
CA LYS A 178 -11.95 -5.01 -16.19
C LYS A 178 -12.81 -6.19 -15.78
N ALA A 179 -12.65 -7.30 -16.51
CA ALA A 179 -13.28 -8.56 -16.16
C ALA A 179 -12.99 -8.91 -14.69
N CYS A 180 -14.00 -9.46 -14.04
CA CYS A 180 -13.93 -9.94 -12.68
C CYS A 180 -14.26 -11.43 -12.73
N GLU A 181 -13.27 -12.26 -12.43
CA GLU A 181 -13.35 -13.70 -12.59
C GLU A 181 -13.61 -14.36 -11.23
N PRO A 182 -14.52 -15.34 -11.15
CA PRO A 182 -14.72 -16.08 -9.92
C PRO A 182 -13.46 -16.87 -9.55
N MET A 183 -13.12 -16.84 -8.26
CA MET A 183 -12.10 -17.65 -7.61
C MET A 183 -12.79 -18.62 -6.62
N ALA A 184 -12.03 -19.51 -6.00
CA ALA A 184 -12.56 -20.44 -5.00
C ALA A 184 -13.38 -19.74 -3.89
N GLY A 185 -14.54 -20.30 -3.57
CA GLY A 185 -15.41 -19.84 -2.49
C GLY A 185 -16.18 -18.56 -2.85
N ASN A 186 -16.10 -17.57 -1.97
CA ASN A 186 -16.75 -16.25 -2.07
C ASN A 186 -15.77 -15.17 -2.54
N LYS A 187 -14.82 -15.54 -3.42
CA LYS A 187 -13.76 -14.65 -3.88
C LYS A 187 -13.83 -14.44 -5.37
N TRP A 188 -13.46 -13.24 -5.80
CA TRP A 188 -13.30 -12.87 -7.20
C TRP A 188 -11.99 -12.15 -7.39
N VAL A 189 -11.42 -12.26 -8.59
CA VAL A 189 -10.18 -11.61 -8.95
C VAL A 189 -10.46 -10.59 -10.04
N THR A 190 -9.92 -9.40 -9.87
CA THR A 190 -9.87 -8.38 -10.91
C THR A 190 -8.51 -7.68 -10.89
N THR A 191 -8.35 -6.66 -11.71
CA THR A 191 -7.12 -5.88 -11.80
C THR A 191 -7.48 -4.40 -11.82
N ASP A 192 -6.73 -3.57 -11.11
CA ASP A 192 -6.90 -2.12 -11.18
C ASP A 192 -6.37 -1.53 -12.50
N HIS A 193 -6.43 -0.19 -12.64
CA HIS A 193 -5.99 0.50 -13.85
C HIS A 193 -4.47 0.51 -14.05
N ASP A 194 -3.69 0.28 -13.00
CA ASP A 194 -2.23 0.22 -13.08
C ASP A 194 -1.68 -1.20 -13.25
N GLY A 195 -2.51 -2.22 -13.06
CA GLY A 195 -2.17 -3.63 -13.29
C GLY A 195 -2.02 -4.43 -12.00
N ASN A 196 -2.35 -3.88 -10.83
CA ASN A 196 -2.28 -4.64 -9.58
C ASN A 196 -3.46 -5.61 -9.48
N THR A 197 -3.17 -6.83 -9.05
CA THR A 197 -4.20 -7.83 -8.76
C THR A 197 -4.95 -7.47 -7.49
N VAL A 198 -6.28 -7.47 -7.59
CA VAL A 198 -7.19 -7.20 -6.48
C VAL A 198 -8.13 -8.38 -6.32
N VAL A 199 -8.13 -8.98 -5.13
CA VAL A 199 -9.06 -10.04 -4.74
C VAL A 199 -10.20 -9.38 -3.96
N LEU A 200 -11.43 -9.65 -4.39
CA LEU A 200 -12.66 -9.21 -3.76
C LEU A 200 -13.28 -10.38 -3.02
N GLU A 201 -13.46 -10.27 -1.72
CA GLU A 201 -14.12 -11.29 -0.88
C GLU A 201 -15.50 -10.81 -0.46
N SER A 202 -16.55 -11.48 -0.94
CA SER A 202 -17.94 -11.11 -0.59
C SER A 202 -18.35 -11.73 0.74
N MET A 203 -18.91 -10.90 1.62
CA MET A 203 -19.42 -11.35 2.92
C MET A 203 -20.81 -12.01 2.86
N GLY A 204 -21.49 -11.96 1.70
CA GLY A 204 -22.79 -12.58 1.50
C GLY A 204 -22.71 -14.07 1.14
N LEU A 205 -23.79 -14.81 1.43
CA LEU A 205 -23.98 -16.16 0.86
C LEU A 205 -24.17 -16.03 -0.64
N VAL A 206 -23.20 -16.52 -1.41
CA VAL A 206 -23.25 -16.51 -2.86
C VAL A 206 -24.05 -17.72 -3.31
N ASP A 207 -25.21 -17.52 -3.92
CA ASP A 207 -25.88 -18.61 -4.64
C ASP A 207 -25.06 -18.94 -5.90
N MET A 208 -24.20 -19.94 -5.77
CA MET A 208 -23.30 -20.43 -6.84
C MET A 208 -24.05 -21.00 -8.05
N SER A 209 -25.39 -21.06 -8.05
CA SER A 209 -26.19 -21.49 -9.20
C SER A 209 -26.31 -20.45 -10.31
N SER A 210 -25.94 -19.19 -10.06
CA SER A 210 -26.18 -18.06 -10.97
C SER A 210 -24.95 -17.53 -11.73
N VAL A 211 -23.74 -18.03 -11.43
CA VAL A 211 -22.49 -17.53 -12.03
C VAL A 211 -22.04 -18.48 -13.15
N PRO A 212 -21.77 -18.00 -14.39
CA PRO A 212 -21.20 -18.83 -15.44
C PRO A 212 -19.79 -19.26 -15.04
N VAL A 213 -19.66 -20.53 -14.64
CA VAL A 213 -18.37 -21.15 -14.31
C VAL A 213 -17.62 -21.44 -15.61
N SER A 214 -16.63 -20.62 -15.96
CA SER A 214 -15.56 -21.05 -16.85
C SER A 214 -14.61 -21.96 -16.05
N LYS A 215 -14.25 -23.11 -16.64
CA LYS A 215 -13.37 -24.10 -16.00
C LYS A 215 -12.05 -23.45 -15.56
N PRO A 216 -11.57 -23.69 -14.32
CA PRO A 216 -10.25 -23.23 -13.93
C PRO A 216 -9.18 -24.02 -14.69
N SER A 217 -8.25 -23.32 -15.34
CA SER A 217 -6.97 -23.91 -15.72
C SER A 217 -6.12 -24.06 -14.46
N LEU A 218 -5.64 -25.28 -14.24
CA LEU A 218 -4.78 -25.66 -13.13
C LEU A 218 -3.50 -24.82 -13.16
N SER A 219 -3.34 -23.90 -12.19
CA SER A 219 -2.06 -23.24 -11.92
C SER A 219 -1.64 -23.49 -10.49
N THR A 220 -0.45 -24.07 -10.40
CA THR A 220 0.34 -24.47 -9.24
C THR A 220 0.26 -23.51 -8.05
N GLU A 221 0.12 -24.08 -6.85
CA GLU A 221 0.24 -23.39 -5.57
C GLU A 221 1.54 -22.57 -5.53
N MET A 222 1.40 -21.24 -5.36
CA MET A 222 2.51 -20.30 -5.31
C MET A 222 2.75 -19.92 -3.84
N GLU A 223 3.65 -20.66 -3.18
CA GLU A 223 4.12 -20.36 -1.84
C GLU A 223 4.92 -19.04 -1.82
N CYS A 224 4.23 -17.90 -1.75
CA CYS A 224 4.72 -16.59 -1.25
C CYS A 224 3.63 -15.52 -1.43
N GLU A 225 2.47 -15.67 -0.80
CA GLU A 225 1.46 -14.60 -0.76
C GLU A 225 1.48 -13.91 0.60
N ASP A 226 1.92 -12.65 0.64
CA ASP A 226 1.52 -11.76 1.74
C ASP A 226 0.15 -11.18 1.38
N ILE A 227 -0.87 -11.58 2.14
CA ILE A 227 -2.23 -11.05 2.00
C ILE A 227 -2.36 -9.80 2.87
N PHE A 228 -2.54 -8.65 2.22
CA PHE A 228 -2.90 -7.42 2.93
C PHE A 228 -4.42 -7.27 2.89
N TYR A 229 -5.04 -7.35 4.06
CA TYR A 229 -6.46 -7.08 4.23
C TYR A 229 -6.65 -5.55 4.27
N VAL A 230 -7.37 -5.03 3.27
CA VAL A 230 -7.89 -3.67 3.23
C VAL A 230 -9.38 -3.71 3.57
#